data_AF-A0A3D5DSL8-F1
#
_entry.id   AF-A0A3D5DSL8-F1
#
_cell.length_a   1.000
_cell.length_b   1.000
_cell.length_c   1.000
_cell.angle_alpha   90.00
_cell.angle_beta   90.00
_cell.angle_gamma   90.00
#
_symmetry.space_group_name_H-M   'P 1'
#
loop_
_entity.id
_entity.type
_entity.pdbx_description
1 polymer ?
#
loop_
_entity_poly.entity_id
_entity_poly.type
_entity_poly.pdbx_seq_one_letter_code
_entity_poly.pdbx_strand_id
1 'polypeptide(L)'
;MGGAGGPGRWPGPLGERAGLPTDRACVASLECTADWQALRQALSTRRLLQPGQAGYPQARLLFDPRFDGQRPAAVAYCRTPGDVATCLSFVRRFAMPVAARSGGHSYAGWSGTTGLTVDVTEMNSFRLGAGGTVTVGTGLHLIDFYHRLAEHGLAVPGGSCPTVGIAGLTLGGGVGVLARAFGLACDNLEALQIVTADGSVLRCCWTRAARG
;
A
#
# COMPACT_ATOMS: atom_id res chain seq x y z
N MET A 1 53.02 -17.84 20.63
CA MET A 1 52.69 -16.41 20.78
C MET A 1 51.62 -16.11 19.73
N GLY A 2 50.33 -15.96 19.99
CA GLY A 2 49.62 -15.37 21.13
C GLY A 2 48.76 -14.24 20.54
N GLY A 3 47.45 -14.46 20.40
CA GLY A 3 46.53 -13.44 19.87
C GLY A 3 45.19 -14.00 19.39
N ALA A 4 44.32 -14.38 20.32
CA ALA A 4 42.92 -14.67 20.04
C ALA A 4 42.18 -13.35 19.77
N GLY A 5 41.62 -13.18 18.57
CA GLY A 5 40.75 -12.06 18.24
C GLY A 5 39.41 -12.20 18.97
N GLY A 6 39.13 -11.28 19.90
CA GLY A 6 37.87 -11.23 20.64
C GLY A 6 36.68 -10.83 19.74
N PRO A 7 35.45 -11.25 20.09
CA PRO A 7 34.26 -10.92 19.31
C PRO A 7 33.98 -9.41 19.37
N GLY A 8 33.77 -8.82 18.19
CA GLY A 8 33.41 -7.41 18.03
C GLY A 8 32.13 -7.06 18.78
N ARG A 9 32.20 -6.00 19.58
CA ARG A 9 31.10 -5.46 20.38
C ARG A 9 30.17 -4.67 19.46
N TRP A 10 28.92 -5.10 19.33
CA TRP A 10 27.88 -4.33 18.66
C TRP A 10 27.60 -3.02 19.45
N PRO A 11 27.35 -1.88 18.77
CA PRO A 11 26.89 -0.69 19.45
C PRO A 11 25.52 -0.93 20.07
N GLY A 12 25.33 -0.44 21.30
CA GLY A 12 24.09 -0.59 22.07
C GLY A 12 22.88 0.07 21.40
N PRO A 13 21.66 -0.25 21.85
CA PRO A 13 20.44 0.20 21.21
C PRO A 13 20.35 1.73 21.17
N LEU A 14 19.97 2.23 20.01
CA LEU A 14 19.64 3.63 19.75
C LEU A 14 18.53 4.08 20.72
N GLY A 15 18.70 5.28 21.28
CA GLY A 15 17.82 5.87 22.27
C GLY A 15 16.33 5.85 21.89
N GLU A 16 15.52 5.74 22.93
CA GLU A 16 14.05 5.72 22.94
C GLU A 16 13.46 6.80 22.02
N ARG A 17 12.94 6.38 20.88
CA ARG A 17 11.98 7.20 20.13
C ARG A 17 10.68 7.17 20.91
N ALA A 18 10.12 8.34 21.20
CA ALA A 18 8.83 8.49 21.87
C ALA A 18 7.81 7.49 21.29
N GLY A 19 7.39 6.54 22.12
CA GLY A 19 6.47 5.47 21.74
C GLY A 19 5.11 6.07 21.34
N LEU A 20 4.47 5.44 20.36
CA LEU A 20 3.07 5.74 20.05
C LEU A 20 2.22 5.40 21.29
N PRO A 21 1.15 6.17 21.58
CA PRO A 21 0.25 5.86 22.69
C PRO A 21 -0.31 4.44 22.54
N THR A 22 -0.02 3.57 23.50
CA THR A 22 -0.50 2.17 23.51
C THR A 22 -1.79 1.99 24.31
N ASP A 23 -2.28 3.04 24.97
CA ASP A 23 -3.53 2.99 25.73
C ASP A 23 -4.74 3.08 24.80
N ARG A 24 -5.58 2.03 24.79
CA ARG A 24 -6.81 1.95 24.03
C ARG A 24 -7.79 3.11 24.30
N ALA A 25 -7.84 3.63 25.53
CA ALA A 25 -8.74 4.74 25.86
C ALA A 25 -8.27 6.06 25.21
N CYS A 26 -6.96 6.29 25.18
CA CYS A 26 -6.35 7.43 24.51
C CYS A 26 -6.47 7.33 22.97
N VAL A 27 -6.30 6.13 22.40
CA VAL A 27 -6.51 5.92 20.96
C VAL A 27 -7.98 6.16 20.57
N ALA A 28 -8.93 5.69 21.39
CA ALA A 28 -10.36 5.93 21.16
C ALA A 28 -10.76 7.41 21.30
N SER A 29 -10.12 8.17 22.20
CA SER A 29 -10.39 9.61 22.34
C SER A 29 -9.80 10.45 21.19
N LEU A 30 -8.66 10.04 20.64
CA LEU A 30 -8.07 10.63 19.44
C LEU A 30 -8.93 10.35 18.19
N GLU A 31 -9.50 9.15 18.08
CA GLU A 31 -10.48 8.82 17.03
C GLU A 31 -11.76 9.67 17.12
N CYS A 32 -12.23 9.95 18.35
CA CYS A 32 -13.42 10.77 18.62
C CYS A 32 -13.21 12.26 18.30
N THR A 33 -11.95 12.73 18.29
CA THR A 33 -11.58 14.12 17.96
C THR A 33 -11.08 14.31 16.52
N ALA A 34 -10.98 13.21 15.76
CA ALA A 34 -10.48 13.25 14.40
C ALA A 34 -11.48 13.92 13.45
N ASP A 35 -11.05 14.96 12.74
CA ASP A 35 -11.89 15.70 11.80
C ASP A 35 -12.00 14.96 10.45
N TRP A 36 -12.83 13.92 10.45
CA TRP A 36 -13.13 13.09 9.28
C TRP A 36 -13.73 13.89 8.13
N GLN A 37 -14.46 14.95 8.45
CA GLN A 37 -15.05 15.82 7.44
C GLN A 37 -13.98 16.61 6.71
N ALA A 38 -13.03 17.22 7.42
CA ALA A 38 -11.90 17.91 6.80
C ALA A 38 -11.07 16.96 5.94
N LEU A 39 -10.77 15.74 6.43
CA LEU A 39 -10.07 14.73 5.62
C LEU A 39 -10.85 14.43 4.33
N ARG A 40 -12.16 14.14 4.44
CA ARG A 40 -13.01 13.88 3.27
C ARG A 40 -12.98 15.02 2.26
N GLN A 41 -13.00 16.27 2.70
CA GLN A 41 -12.96 17.45 1.83
C GLN A 41 -11.59 17.64 1.15
N ALA A 42 -10.52 17.19 1.79
CA ALA A 42 -9.16 17.30 1.27
C ALA A 42 -8.84 16.23 0.20
N LEU A 43 -9.51 15.08 0.22
CA LEU A 43 -9.35 14.04 -0.79
C LEU A 43 -9.97 14.48 -2.12
N SER A 44 -9.25 14.26 -3.22
CA SER A 44 -9.73 14.56 -4.58
C SER A 44 -11.01 13.80 -4.97
N THR A 45 -11.21 12.60 -4.40
CA THR A 45 -12.39 11.76 -4.65
C THR A 45 -13.60 12.15 -3.80
N ARG A 46 -13.38 12.91 -2.72
CA ARG A 46 -14.36 13.16 -1.64
C ARG A 46 -14.97 11.88 -1.05
N ARG A 47 -14.36 10.71 -1.29
CA ARG A 47 -14.90 9.41 -0.93
C ARG A 47 -14.15 8.86 0.29
N LEU A 48 -14.78 9.03 1.44
CA LEU A 48 -14.35 8.50 2.73
C LEU A 48 -15.56 7.88 3.41
N LEU A 49 -15.46 6.61 3.77
CA LEU A 49 -16.55 5.83 4.36
C LEU A 49 -16.30 5.50 5.83
N GLN A 50 -17.29 5.74 6.68
CA GLN A 50 -17.24 5.55 8.13
C GLN A 50 -18.37 4.61 8.62
N PRO A 51 -18.22 4.01 9.82
CA PRO A 51 -19.32 3.33 10.49
C PRO A 51 -20.62 4.14 10.47
N GLY A 52 -21.73 3.49 10.14
CA GLY A 52 -23.05 4.12 10.02
C GLY A 52 -23.41 4.61 8.61
N GLN A 53 -22.45 4.69 7.68
CA GLN A 53 -22.75 5.02 6.28
C GLN A 53 -23.08 3.76 5.46
N ALA A 54 -24.02 3.88 4.52
CA ALA A 54 -24.56 2.74 3.78
C ALA A 54 -23.52 1.88 3.05
N GLY A 55 -22.44 2.48 2.52
CA GLY A 55 -21.38 1.74 1.81
C GLY A 55 -20.28 1.17 2.71
N TYR A 56 -20.25 1.53 3.99
CA TYR A 56 -19.19 1.10 4.91
C TYR A 56 -19.18 -0.42 5.19
N PRO A 57 -20.31 -1.11 5.36
CA PRO A 57 -20.32 -2.55 5.61
C PRO A 57 -19.56 -3.37 4.57
N GLN A 58 -19.61 -2.96 3.30
CA GLN A 58 -18.86 -3.55 2.20
C GLN A 58 -17.44 -3.02 2.15
N ALA A 59 -17.26 -1.70 2.28
CA ALA A 59 -15.94 -1.06 2.17
C ALA A 59 -14.92 -1.58 3.20
N ARG A 60 -15.36 -2.00 4.38
CA ARG A 60 -14.45 -2.55 5.40
C ARG A 60 -13.91 -3.94 5.08
N LEU A 61 -14.61 -4.72 4.26
CA LEU A 61 -14.31 -6.13 4.03
C LEU A 61 -12.97 -6.30 3.30
N LEU A 62 -12.30 -7.42 3.59
CA LEU A 62 -11.14 -7.89 2.86
C LEU A 62 -11.55 -9.04 1.94
N PHE A 63 -10.61 -9.51 1.12
CA PHE A 63 -10.87 -10.70 0.32
C PHE A 63 -11.12 -11.95 1.19
N ASP A 64 -10.38 -12.06 2.30
CA ASP A 64 -10.44 -13.21 3.19
C ASP A 64 -11.44 -12.97 4.34
N PRO A 65 -12.56 -13.71 4.39
CA PRO A 65 -13.62 -13.51 5.38
C PRO A 65 -13.17 -13.73 6.82
N ARG A 66 -12.01 -14.35 7.05
CA ARG A 66 -11.40 -14.47 8.39
C ARG A 66 -11.21 -13.11 9.07
N PHE A 67 -11.11 -12.04 8.30
CA PHE A 67 -10.95 -10.67 8.80
C PHE A 67 -12.25 -9.85 8.79
N ASP A 68 -13.41 -10.46 8.55
CA ASP A 68 -14.72 -9.79 8.58
C ASP A 68 -15.07 -9.21 9.95
N GLY A 69 -14.35 -9.56 11.01
CA GLY A 69 -14.44 -8.92 12.32
C GLY A 69 -13.80 -7.52 12.39
N GLN A 70 -12.93 -7.15 11.45
CA GLN A 70 -12.26 -5.85 11.46
C GLN A 70 -13.23 -4.70 11.18
N ARG A 71 -13.01 -3.59 11.88
CA ARG A 71 -13.83 -2.38 11.84
C ARG A 71 -12.90 -1.15 11.82
N PRO A 72 -12.39 -0.74 10.64
CA PRO A 72 -11.60 0.48 10.53
C PRO A 72 -12.46 1.71 10.87
N ALA A 73 -11.90 2.70 11.56
CA ALA A 73 -12.56 3.97 11.84
C ALA A 73 -13.01 4.69 10.56
N ALA A 74 -12.25 4.53 9.46
CA ALA A 74 -12.65 4.98 8.14
C ALA A 74 -11.93 4.21 7.00
N VAL A 75 -12.51 4.28 5.81
CA VAL A 75 -11.90 3.84 4.54
C VAL A 75 -11.85 5.04 3.60
N ALA A 76 -10.65 5.52 3.26
CA ALA A 76 -10.42 6.62 2.35
C ALA A 76 -10.00 6.10 0.97
N TYR A 77 -10.72 6.51 -0.08
CA TYR A 77 -10.41 6.14 -1.46
C TYR A 77 -9.55 7.21 -2.12
N CYS A 78 -8.31 6.88 -2.40
CA CYS A 78 -7.32 7.78 -2.97
C CYS A 78 -7.22 7.59 -4.48
N ARG A 79 -7.19 8.69 -5.23
CA ARG A 79 -6.97 8.70 -6.68
C ARG A 79 -5.61 9.29 -7.07
N THR A 80 -4.97 10.01 -6.16
CA THR A 80 -3.68 10.66 -6.40
C THR A 80 -2.67 10.34 -5.30
N PRO A 81 -1.35 10.48 -5.56
CA PRO A 81 -0.34 10.45 -4.50
C PRO A 81 -0.58 11.51 -3.42
N GLY A 82 -1.17 12.66 -3.78
CA GLY A 82 -1.53 13.72 -2.84
C GLY A 82 -2.63 13.30 -1.86
N ASP A 83 -3.61 12.50 -2.31
CA ASP A 83 -4.63 11.92 -1.42
C ASP A 83 -3.97 11.00 -0.38
N VAL A 84 -3.03 10.15 -0.81
CA VAL A 84 -2.28 9.25 0.08
C VAL A 84 -1.46 10.05 1.09
N ALA A 85 -0.72 11.07 0.64
CA ALA A 85 0.05 11.95 1.54
C ALA A 85 -0.85 12.67 2.55
N THR A 86 -2.05 13.09 2.13
CA THR A 86 -3.05 13.70 3.01
C THR A 86 -3.53 12.72 4.08
N CYS A 87 -3.83 11.47 3.70
CA CYS A 87 -4.15 10.41 4.66
C CYS A 87 -3.01 10.13 5.64
N LEU A 88 -1.76 10.06 5.16
CA LEU A 88 -0.59 9.82 6.01
C LEU A 88 -0.36 10.95 7.02
N SER A 89 -0.53 12.21 6.59
CA SER A 89 -0.48 13.36 7.48
C SER A 89 -1.58 13.30 8.55
N PHE A 90 -2.79 12.91 8.16
CA PHE A 90 -3.92 12.75 9.09
C PHE A 90 -3.64 11.68 10.14
N VAL A 91 -3.26 10.47 9.74
CA VAL A 91 -2.99 9.38 10.71
C VAL A 91 -1.81 9.71 11.61
N ARG A 92 -0.80 10.45 11.12
CA ARG A 92 0.31 10.94 11.96
C ARG A 92 -0.18 11.95 12.99
N ARG A 93 -1.02 12.90 12.59
CA ARG A 93 -1.59 13.94 13.48
C ARG A 93 -2.41 13.33 14.62
N PHE A 94 -3.16 12.26 14.34
CA PHE A 94 -4.04 11.61 15.31
C PHE A 94 -3.48 10.30 15.87
N ALA A 95 -2.19 10.00 15.63
CA ALA A 95 -1.51 8.77 16.07
C ALA A 95 -2.31 7.47 15.77
N MET A 96 -2.92 7.41 14.59
CA MET A 96 -3.85 6.36 14.21
C MET A 96 -3.17 5.23 13.44
N PRO A 97 -3.54 3.95 13.67
CA PRO A 97 -3.11 2.84 12.83
C PRO A 97 -3.55 3.05 11.37
N VAL A 98 -2.68 2.69 10.42
CA VAL A 98 -2.95 2.83 8.99
C VAL A 98 -2.69 1.52 8.26
N ALA A 99 -3.53 1.19 7.29
CA ALA A 99 -3.29 0.08 6.37
C ALA A 99 -3.44 0.57 4.92
N ALA A 100 -2.48 0.21 4.07
CA ALA A 100 -2.60 0.42 2.64
C ALA A 100 -3.37 -0.74 2.01
N ARG A 101 -4.30 -0.44 1.11
CA ARG A 101 -5.15 -1.43 0.46
C ARG A 101 -5.21 -1.20 -1.05
N SER A 102 -4.72 -2.20 -1.80
CA SER A 102 -5.00 -2.36 -3.23
C SER A 102 -6.18 -3.35 -3.36
N GLY A 103 -5.97 -4.59 -3.81
CA GLY A 103 -7.06 -5.59 -3.93
C GLY A 103 -7.52 -6.27 -2.61
N GLY A 104 -6.90 -5.99 -1.46
CA GLY A 104 -7.35 -6.55 -0.17
C GLY A 104 -7.03 -8.04 0.08
N HIS A 105 -6.09 -8.62 -0.68
CA HIS A 105 -5.75 -10.06 -0.70
C HIS A 105 -4.67 -10.52 0.29
N SER A 106 -4.32 -9.71 1.30
CA SER A 106 -3.34 -10.13 2.31
C SER A 106 -3.90 -11.25 3.19
N TYR A 107 -3.36 -12.47 3.09
CA TYR A 107 -3.74 -13.58 3.97
C TYR A 107 -3.35 -13.37 5.45
N ALA A 108 -2.46 -12.41 5.72
CA ALA A 108 -2.13 -11.98 7.08
C ALA A 108 -3.01 -10.80 7.57
N GLY A 109 -3.95 -10.33 6.75
CA GLY A 109 -4.87 -9.25 7.11
C GLY A 109 -4.26 -7.84 7.06
N TRP A 110 -3.07 -7.66 6.47
CA TRP A 110 -2.35 -6.37 6.45
C TRP A 110 -2.98 -5.29 5.58
N SER A 111 -4.03 -5.63 4.83
CA SER A 111 -4.83 -4.67 4.07
C SER A 111 -5.99 -4.09 4.88
N GLY A 112 -6.13 -4.46 6.15
CA GLY A 112 -7.12 -3.93 7.08
C GLY A 112 -6.47 -3.45 8.38
N THR A 113 -7.23 -2.67 9.13
CA THR A 113 -6.79 -2.02 10.38
C THR A 113 -8.00 -1.65 11.24
N THR A 114 -7.77 -1.20 12.46
CA THR A 114 -8.79 -0.53 13.29
C THR A 114 -8.86 0.98 13.04
N GLY A 115 -7.80 1.58 12.50
CA GLY A 115 -7.75 3.02 12.20
C GLY A 115 -8.20 3.34 10.77
N LEU A 116 -7.33 3.99 9.99
CA LEU A 116 -7.62 4.40 8.61
C LEU A 116 -7.12 3.38 7.59
N THR A 117 -8.04 2.83 6.80
CA THR A 117 -7.67 2.12 5.56
C THR A 117 -7.48 3.14 4.44
N VAL A 118 -6.29 3.18 3.85
CA VAL A 118 -5.96 3.96 2.64
C VAL A 118 -6.13 3.04 1.45
N ASP A 119 -7.28 3.15 0.79
CA ASP A 119 -7.65 2.37 -0.38
C ASP A 119 -7.20 3.08 -1.66
N VAL A 120 -6.40 2.41 -2.49
CA VAL A 120 -5.85 2.98 -3.72
C VAL A 120 -6.54 2.46 -4.98
N THR A 121 -7.69 1.79 -4.88
CA THR A 121 -8.40 1.20 -6.03
C THR A 121 -8.85 2.22 -7.08
N GLU A 122 -9.02 3.49 -6.69
CA GLU A 122 -9.29 4.60 -7.62
C GLU A 122 -8.04 5.06 -8.40
N MET A 123 -6.83 4.61 -8.02
CA MET A 123 -5.60 4.80 -8.79
C MET A 123 -5.49 3.71 -9.86
N ASN A 124 -6.39 3.72 -10.85
CA ASN A 124 -6.56 2.64 -11.86
C ASN A 124 -6.11 3.04 -13.29
N SER A 125 -5.14 3.96 -13.38
CA SER A 125 -4.60 4.39 -14.67
C SER A 125 -3.78 3.27 -15.34
N PHE A 126 -3.73 3.31 -16.67
CA PHE A 126 -2.89 2.45 -17.49
C PHE A 126 -2.36 3.27 -18.66
N ARG A 127 -1.05 3.24 -18.88
CA ARG A 127 -0.41 3.98 -19.95
C ARG A 127 0.71 3.16 -20.57
N LEU A 128 0.59 2.89 -21.87
CA LEU A 128 1.66 2.29 -22.66
C LEU A 128 2.78 3.32 -22.88
N GLY A 129 4.01 2.90 -22.62
CA GLY A 129 5.23 3.65 -22.88
C GLY A 129 5.98 3.12 -24.09
N ALA A 130 7.20 3.63 -24.30
CA ALA A 130 8.10 3.11 -25.34
C ALA A 130 8.61 1.71 -24.96
N GLY A 131 8.96 0.90 -25.97
CA GLY A 131 9.63 -0.39 -25.76
C GLY A 131 8.77 -1.48 -25.09
N GLY A 132 7.45 -1.30 -25.01
CA GLY A 132 6.55 -2.26 -24.36
C GLY A 132 6.42 -2.07 -22.85
N THR A 133 7.07 -1.06 -22.26
CA THR A 133 6.91 -0.72 -20.84
C THR A 133 5.50 -0.17 -20.59
N VAL A 134 4.87 -0.58 -19.48
CA VAL A 134 3.57 -0.05 -19.05
C VAL A 134 3.70 0.67 -17.71
N THR A 135 3.11 1.86 -17.61
CA THR A 135 2.93 2.56 -16.33
C THR A 135 1.50 2.34 -15.87
N VAL A 136 1.32 1.80 -14.66
CA VAL A 136 0.00 1.51 -14.10
C VAL A 136 -0.19 2.13 -12.74
N GLY A 137 -1.44 2.50 -12.45
CA GLY A 137 -1.84 2.88 -11.11
C GLY A 137 -1.91 1.66 -10.19
N THR A 138 -1.61 1.87 -8.91
CA THR A 138 -1.52 0.83 -7.88
C THR A 138 -2.86 0.16 -7.54
N GLY A 139 -3.96 0.74 -8.00
CA GLY A 139 -5.34 0.29 -7.77
C GLY A 139 -5.84 -0.74 -8.76
N LEU A 140 -5.12 -1.04 -9.84
CA LEU A 140 -5.58 -2.03 -10.81
C LEU A 140 -5.65 -3.42 -10.18
N HIS A 141 -6.79 -4.08 -10.40
CA HIS A 141 -6.88 -5.53 -10.25
C HIS A 141 -6.23 -6.23 -11.44
N LEU A 142 -5.74 -7.44 -11.23
CA LEU A 142 -5.04 -8.20 -12.26
C LEU A 142 -5.89 -8.43 -13.51
N ILE A 143 -7.20 -8.62 -13.36
CA ILE A 143 -8.09 -8.80 -14.51
C ILE A 143 -8.11 -7.59 -15.44
N ASP A 144 -8.25 -6.39 -14.88
CA ASP A 144 -8.25 -5.14 -15.65
C ASP A 144 -6.86 -4.87 -16.25
N PHE A 145 -5.81 -5.18 -15.50
CA PHE A 145 -4.43 -5.06 -15.97
C PHE A 145 -4.17 -5.97 -17.19
N TYR A 146 -4.55 -7.24 -17.11
CA TYR A 146 -4.36 -8.19 -18.21
C TYR A 146 -5.24 -7.87 -19.42
N HIS A 147 -6.48 -7.43 -19.23
CA HIS A 147 -7.32 -6.99 -20.35
C HIS A 147 -6.67 -5.85 -21.12
N ARG A 148 -6.16 -4.83 -20.42
CA ARG A 148 -5.48 -3.68 -21.06
C ARG A 148 -4.15 -4.06 -21.71
N LEU A 149 -3.41 -5.01 -21.13
CA LEU A 149 -2.20 -5.55 -21.77
C LEU A 149 -2.53 -6.32 -23.06
N ALA A 150 -3.59 -7.14 -23.04
CA ALA A 150 -4.01 -7.95 -24.16
C ALA A 150 -4.45 -7.10 -25.37
N GLU A 151 -5.06 -5.93 -25.14
CA GLU A 151 -5.39 -4.94 -26.18
C GLU A 151 -4.16 -4.48 -26.99
N HIS A 152 -2.96 -4.63 -26.42
CA HIS A 152 -1.68 -4.27 -27.05
C HIS A 152 -0.81 -5.47 -27.40
N GLY A 153 -1.33 -6.70 -27.26
CA GLY A 153 -0.54 -7.92 -27.50
C GLY A 153 0.62 -8.11 -26.51
N LEU A 154 0.52 -7.51 -25.32
CA LEU A 154 1.53 -7.59 -24.28
C LEU A 154 1.13 -8.57 -23.18
N ALA A 155 2.13 -9.06 -22.44
CA ALA A 155 1.95 -9.84 -21.23
C ALA A 155 3.03 -9.45 -20.21
N VAL A 156 2.64 -9.40 -18.94
CA VAL A 156 3.56 -9.17 -17.80
C VAL A 156 3.31 -10.29 -16.78
N PRO A 157 4.33 -10.91 -16.20
CA PRO A 157 4.15 -11.91 -15.16
C PRO A 157 3.37 -11.37 -13.96
N GLY A 158 2.48 -12.20 -13.41
CA GLY A 158 1.71 -11.89 -12.23
C GLY A 158 0.85 -13.06 -11.80
N GLY A 159 -0.01 -12.84 -10.80
CA GLY A 159 -0.92 -13.86 -10.26
C GLY A 159 -2.07 -14.23 -11.20
N SER A 160 -2.86 -15.24 -10.82
CA SER A 160 -4.01 -15.72 -11.61
C SER A 160 -5.37 -15.26 -11.07
N CYS A 161 -5.47 -14.89 -9.80
CA CYS A 161 -6.75 -14.49 -9.20
C CYS A 161 -7.16 -13.09 -9.70
N PRO A 162 -8.33 -12.94 -10.36
CA PRO A 162 -8.76 -11.70 -11.02
C PRO A 162 -8.73 -10.46 -10.13
N THR A 163 -9.15 -10.60 -8.87
CA THR A 163 -9.36 -9.48 -7.92
C THR A 163 -8.12 -9.13 -7.10
N VAL A 164 -6.99 -9.84 -7.30
CA VAL A 164 -5.72 -9.45 -6.66
C VAL A 164 -5.30 -8.09 -7.20
N GLY A 165 -4.84 -7.21 -6.31
CA GLY A 165 -4.33 -5.89 -6.70
C GLY A 165 -2.87 -5.96 -7.15
N ILE A 166 -2.55 -5.28 -8.26
CA ILE A 166 -1.23 -5.34 -8.89
C ILE A 166 -0.09 -4.91 -7.96
N ALA A 167 -0.32 -3.87 -7.15
CA ALA A 167 0.72 -3.30 -6.29
C ALA A 167 1.13 -4.27 -5.18
N GLY A 168 0.15 -4.83 -4.46
CA GLY A 168 0.43 -5.77 -3.37
C GLY A 168 1.10 -7.05 -3.87
N LEU A 169 0.65 -7.56 -5.02
CA LEU A 169 1.26 -8.73 -5.66
C LEU A 169 2.72 -8.46 -6.04
N THR A 170 2.98 -7.38 -6.76
CA THR A 170 4.32 -7.04 -7.27
C THR A 170 5.29 -6.77 -6.12
N LEU A 171 4.88 -6.03 -5.09
CA LEU A 171 5.73 -5.72 -3.93
C LEU A 171 6.01 -6.95 -3.05
N GLY A 172 5.17 -7.99 -3.12
CA GLY A 172 5.40 -9.28 -2.48
C GLY A 172 6.20 -10.28 -3.33
N GLY A 173 6.64 -9.89 -4.53
CA GLY A 173 7.30 -10.75 -5.51
C GLY A 173 6.40 -11.02 -6.72
N GLY A 174 5.29 -11.73 -6.49
CA GLY A 174 4.26 -11.96 -7.50
C GLY A 174 4.56 -13.13 -8.42
N VAL A 175 4.26 -14.33 -7.92
CA VAL A 175 4.37 -15.58 -8.66
C VAL A 175 3.09 -15.87 -9.46
N GLY A 176 3.24 -16.47 -10.64
CA GLY A 176 2.14 -17.05 -11.40
C GLY A 176 2.61 -17.80 -12.63
N VAL A 177 1.69 -18.04 -13.58
CA VAL A 177 1.90 -19.01 -14.68
C VAL A 177 3.06 -18.63 -15.61
N LEU A 178 3.34 -17.34 -15.76
CA LEU A 178 4.44 -16.82 -16.57
C LEU A 178 5.79 -16.82 -15.85
N ALA A 179 5.81 -17.08 -14.54
CA ALA A 179 7.00 -16.83 -13.73
C ALA A 179 8.20 -17.70 -14.11
N ARG A 180 7.98 -18.93 -14.57
CA ARG A 180 9.06 -19.82 -14.99
C ARG A 180 9.75 -19.35 -16.27
N ALA A 181 9.04 -18.65 -17.16
CA ALA A 181 9.58 -18.19 -18.43
C ALA A 181 10.14 -16.76 -18.33
N PHE A 182 9.55 -15.91 -17.48
CA PHE A 182 9.79 -14.46 -17.49
C PHE A 182 10.10 -13.87 -16.11
N GLY A 183 10.30 -14.70 -15.07
CA GLY A 183 10.54 -14.24 -13.70
C GLY A 183 9.28 -13.77 -12.97
N LEU A 184 9.43 -13.35 -11.73
CA LEU A 184 8.35 -12.83 -10.90
C LEU A 184 7.84 -11.46 -11.43
N ALA A 185 6.66 -11.04 -10.97
CA ALA A 185 6.16 -9.69 -11.28
C ALA A 185 7.16 -8.60 -10.85
N CYS A 186 7.80 -8.76 -9.69
CA CYS A 186 8.83 -7.83 -9.20
C CYS A 186 10.08 -7.78 -10.08
N ASP A 187 10.43 -8.88 -10.76
CA ASP A 187 11.61 -8.94 -11.64
C ASP A 187 11.40 -8.10 -12.90
N ASN A 188 10.14 -7.79 -13.22
CA ASN A 188 9.72 -6.99 -14.36
C ASN A 188 9.40 -5.53 -13.96
N LEU A 189 9.63 -5.13 -12.70
CA LEU A 189 9.38 -3.78 -12.22
C LEU A 189 10.60 -2.87 -12.45
N GLU A 190 10.47 -1.91 -13.37
CA GLU A 190 11.56 -0.97 -13.68
C GLU A 190 11.66 0.20 -12.67
N ALA A 191 10.51 0.71 -12.25
CA ALA A 191 10.40 1.88 -11.38
C ALA A 191 9.04 1.94 -10.69
N LEU A 192 8.98 2.68 -9.58
CA LEU A 192 7.73 3.00 -8.89
C LEU A 192 7.78 4.42 -8.29
N GLN A 193 6.61 4.92 -7.90
CA GLN A 193 6.49 6.10 -7.05
C GLN A 193 6.03 5.66 -5.66
N ILE A 194 6.71 6.14 -4.61
CA ILE A 194 6.39 5.87 -3.21
C ILE A 194 5.97 7.18 -2.56
N VAL A 195 4.90 7.15 -1.77
CA VAL A 195 4.61 8.20 -0.79
C VAL A 195 5.18 7.73 0.54
N THR A 196 6.18 8.43 1.08
CA THR A 196 6.82 8.10 2.36
C THR A 196 5.98 8.56 3.55
N ALA A 197 6.30 8.07 4.75
CA ALA A 197 5.53 8.35 5.96
C ALA A 197 5.43 9.84 6.35
N ASP A 198 6.35 10.67 5.86
CA ASP A 198 6.33 12.12 6.01
C ASP A 198 5.44 12.84 4.98
N GLY A 199 4.92 12.11 3.99
CA GLY A 199 4.11 12.62 2.88
C GLY A 199 4.90 12.93 1.61
N SER A 200 6.23 12.75 1.59
CA SER A 200 7.05 13.03 0.42
C SER A 200 6.80 12.01 -0.69
N VAL A 201 6.75 12.46 -1.95
CA VAL A 201 6.60 11.58 -3.11
C VAL A 201 7.96 11.37 -3.76
N LEU A 202 8.46 10.13 -3.72
CA LEU A 202 9.74 9.74 -4.29
C LEU A 202 9.53 8.86 -5.52
N ARG A 203 10.40 9.00 -6.51
CA ARG A 203 10.53 8.02 -7.59
C ARG A 203 11.70 7.12 -7.27
N CYS A 204 11.45 5.81 -7.21
CA CYS A 204 12.49 4.81 -7.06
C CYS A 204 12.58 4.03 -8.37
N CYS A 205 13.72 4.11 -9.03
CA CYS A 205 14.05 3.25 -10.15
C CYS A 205 15.42 2.65 -9.89
N TRP A 206 15.68 1.49 -10.48
CA TRP A 206 17.04 0.99 -10.50
C TRP A 206 17.88 1.93 -11.37
N THR A 207 18.83 2.62 -10.76
CA THR A 207 19.91 3.29 -11.49
C THR A 207 21.10 2.35 -11.46
N ARG A 208 21.53 1.89 -12.63
CA ARG A 208 22.84 1.25 -12.76
C ARG A 208 23.86 2.32 -12.36
N ALA A 209 24.47 2.22 -11.18
CA ALA A 209 25.68 2.99 -10.91
C ALA A 209 26.63 2.68 -12.08
N ALA A 210 27.00 3.71 -12.85
CA ALA A 210 27.94 3.55 -13.94
C ALA A 210 29.18 2.86 -13.36
N ARG A 211 29.45 1.64 -13.79
CA ARG A 211 30.72 0.99 -13.52
C ARG A 211 31.76 1.80 -14.29
N GLY A 212 32.49 2.65 -13.57
CA GLY A 212 33.76 3.18 -14.03
C GLY A 212 34.81 2.09 -14.11
#